data_AF-A0A2T7U8B4-F1
#
_entry.id   AF-A0A2T7U8B4-F1
#
_cell.length_a   1.000
_cell.length_b   1.000
_cell.length_c   1.000
_cell.angle_alpha   90.00
_cell.angle_beta   90.00
_cell.angle_gamma   90.00
#
_symmetry.space_group_name_H-M   'P 1'
#
loop_
_entity.id
_entity.type
_entity.pdbx_description
1 polymer ?
#
loop_
_entity_poly.entity_id
_entity_poly.type
_entity_poly.pdbx_seq_one_letter_code
_entity_poly.pdbx_strand_id
1 'polypeptide(L)'
;MTAKPKNQDPTAAVLEAHIVAIGEPSNPHSARRAELARRLLADPDMYRVWRELRKQDINPLTFLSWVHNSFDYADFEAVRQNPGETGNQLDKIERLLTDLKSEIEQSPLPRNQATAQMGIDHPSLPPVELSIGWHGMNPEHDWIGYPISVHGVLSVALGMLAKHREREPLRLVARQRGRGDNVEIVSFVRHMAYLSKHHTGKTLAGSLAHVTNAIYDPENPLDKEAASDMIKKSPAAIHPKPNKKGGLKTAQMKP
;
A
#
# COMPACT_ATOMS: atom_id res chain seq x y z
N MET A 1 5.88 4.63 -53.59
CA MET A 1 5.07 4.69 -52.35
C MET A 1 5.88 4.07 -51.23
N THR A 2 6.58 4.88 -50.44
CA THR A 2 7.32 4.42 -49.27
C THR A 2 6.32 4.19 -48.13
N ALA A 3 6.23 2.94 -47.66
CA ALA A 3 5.41 2.61 -46.51
C ALA A 3 5.92 3.41 -45.30
N LYS A 4 5.05 4.25 -44.73
CA LYS A 4 5.34 4.89 -43.43
C LYS A 4 5.58 3.78 -42.41
N PRO A 5 6.69 3.80 -41.65
CA PRO A 5 6.86 2.87 -40.55
C PRO A 5 5.71 3.09 -39.57
N LYS A 6 5.05 2.00 -39.14
CA LYS A 6 4.06 2.04 -38.06
C LYS A 6 4.67 2.84 -36.91
N ASN A 7 3.99 3.90 -36.49
CA ASN A 7 4.34 4.71 -35.31
C ASN A 7 4.85 3.79 -34.19
N GLN A 8 6.16 3.77 -33.95
CA GLN A 8 6.70 3.16 -32.74
C GLN A 8 6.11 3.96 -31.58
N ASP A 9 5.35 3.31 -30.72
CA ASP A 9 4.80 3.98 -29.55
C ASP A 9 5.98 4.43 -28.67
N PRO A 10 6.20 5.74 -28.45
CA PRO A 10 7.31 6.22 -27.63
C PRO A 10 7.29 5.63 -26.20
N THR A 11 6.13 5.15 -25.75
CA THR A 11 5.98 4.42 -24.48
C THR A 11 6.77 3.12 -24.44
N ALA A 12 6.84 2.36 -25.55
CA ALA A 12 7.54 1.09 -25.58
C ALA A 12 9.05 1.30 -25.37
N ALA A 13 9.63 2.27 -26.08
CA ALA A 13 11.04 2.61 -25.96
C ALA A 13 11.42 3.09 -24.54
N VAL A 14 10.54 3.83 -23.86
CA VAL A 14 10.77 4.28 -22.47
C VAL A 14 10.80 3.10 -21.50
N LEU A 15 9.87 2.15 -21.65
CA LEU A 15 9.80 0.97 -20.79
C LEU A 15 10.94 -0.01 -21.07
N GLU A 16 11.32 -0.19 -22.34
CA GLU A 16 12.49 -0.99 -22.73
C GLU A 16 13.78 -0.41 -22.13
N ALA A 17 13.99 0.90 -22.25
CA ALA A 17 15.12 1.57 -21.61
C ALA A 17 15.12 1.42 -20.08
N HIS A 18 13.94 1.45 -19.45
CA HIS A 18 13.80 1.20 -18.02
C HIS A 18 14.14 -0.24 -17.63
N ILE A 19 13.69 -1.23 -18.40
CA ILE A 19 14.03 -2.65 -18.18
C ILE A 19 15.53 -2.87 -18.30
N VAL A 20 16.17 -2.28 -19.32
CA VAL A 20 17.63 -2.35 -19.51
C VAL A 20 18.37 -1.69 -18.33
N ALA A 21 17.89 -0.54 -17.85
CA ALA A 21 18.47 0.16 -16.71
C ALA A 21 18.34 -0.59 -15.38
N ILE A 22 17.33 -1.46 -15.23
CA ILE A 22 17.20 -2.36 -14.07
C ILE A 22 18.31 -3.42 -14.06
N GLY A 23 18.87 -3.79 -15.22
CA GLY A 23 19.98 -4.75 -15.36
C GLY A 23 19.59 -6.20 -15.07
N GLU A 24 20.59 -7.09 -14.95
CA GLU A 24 20.39 -8.42 -14.36
C GLU A 24 20.07 -8.25 -12.86
N PRO A 25 18.85 -8.57 -12.44
CA PRO A 25 18.38 -8.21 -11.11
C PRO A 25 19.07 -9.08 -10.05
N SER A 26 20.05 -8.53 -9.35
CA SER A 26 20.66 -9.15 -8.17
C SER A 26 19.70 -9.28 -6.98
N ASN A 27 18.57 -8.57 -7.02
CA ASN A 27 17.49 -8.60 -6.02
C ASN A 27 16.16 -9.09 -6.66
N PRO A 28 15.47 -10.06 -6.03
CA PRO A 28 14.14 -10.55 -6.45
C PRO A 28 13.09 -9.45 -6.73
N HIS A 29 13.11 -8.33 -6.01
CA HIS A 29 12.19 -7.21 -6.23
C HIS A 29 12.41 -6.54 -7.59
N SER A 30 13.67 -6.33 -7.99
CA SER A 30 14.01 -5.74 -9.29
C SER A 30 13.63 -6.68 -10.43
N ALA A 31 13.77 -8.00 -10.23
CA ALA A 31 13.37 -9.02 -11.21
C ALA A 31 11.86 -8.99 -11.47
N ARG A 32 11.07 -8.96 -10.39
CA ARG A 32 9.61 -8.88 -10.47
C ARG A 32 9.15 -7.61 -11.19
N ARG A 33 9.79 -6.46 -10.90
CA ARG A 33 9.46 -5.19 -11.55
C ARG A 33 9.73 -5.20 -13.07
N ALA A 34 10.88 -5.75 -13.47
CA ALA A 34 11.21 -5.92 -14.88
C ALA A 34 10.24 -6.87 -15.59
N GLU A 35 9.83 -7.95 -14.94
CA GLU A 35 8.86 -8.90 -15.47
C GLU A 35 7.48 -8.27 -15.70
N LEU A 36 6.94 -7.52 -14.74
CA LEU A 36 5.68 -6.79 -14.92
C LEU A 36 5.76 -5.80 -16.09
N ALA A 37 6.89 -5.10 -16.24
CA ALA A 37 7.09 -4.20 -17.38
C ALA A 37 7.10 -4.95 -18.72
N ARG A 38 7.75 -6.12 -18.79
CA ARG A 38 7.75 -6.97 -19.99
C ARG A 38 6.36 -7.46 -20.35
N ARG A 39 5.56 -7.88 -19.38
CA ARG A 39 4.17 -8.31 -19.60
C ARG A 39 3.32 -7.20 -20.22
N LEU A 40 3.43 -5.98 -19.71
CA LEU A 40 2.73 -4.81 -20.27
C LEU A 40 3.21 -4.45 -21.69
N LEU A 41 4.46 -4.73 -22.04
CA LEU A 41 4.99 -4.50 -23.39
C LEU A 41 4.56 -5.58 -24.39
N ALA A 42 4.50 -6.83 -23.93
CA ALA A 42 4.12 -7.96 -24.75
C ALA A 42 2.63 -7.99 -25.08
N ASP A 43 1.79 -7.42 -24.22
CA ASP A 43 0.34 -7.41 -24.40
C ASP A 43 -0.11 -6.44 -25.52
N PRO A 44 -0.83 -6.92 -26.55
CA PRO A 44 -1.23 -6.10 -27.70
C PRO A 44 -2.31 -5.06 -27.38
N ASP A 45 -3.12 -5.27 -26.34
CA ASP A 45 -4.19 -4.35 -25.95
C ASP A 45 -3.65 -3.15 -25.15
N MET A 46 -2.42 -3.24 -24.63
CA MET A 46 -1.78 -2.15 -23.90
C MET A 46 -1.60 -0.88 -24.74
N TYR A 47 -1.56 -0.97 -26.08
CA TYR A 47 -1.59 0.22 -26.95
C TYR A 47 -2.81 1.12 -26.68
N ARG A 48 -3.98 0.52 -26.42
CA ARG A 48 -5.21 1.26 -26.11
C ARG A 48 -5.08 1.98 -24.77
N VAL A 49 -4.45 1.33 -23.80
CA VAL A 49 -4.17 1.87 -22.47
C VAL A 49 -3.22 3.05 -22.57
N TRP A 50 -2.09 2.91 -23.27
CA TRP A 50 -1.12 4.00 -23.45
C TRP A 50 -1.72 5.22 -24.13
N ARG A 51 -2.63 5.02 -25.09
CA ARG A 51 -3.37 6.12 -25.72
C ARG A 51 -4.29 6.84 -24.73
N GLU A 52 -5.01 6.13 -23.87
CA GLU A 52 -5.86 6.74 -22.86
C GLU A 52 -5.07 7.46 -21.75
N LEU A 53 -3.95 6.87 -21.32
CA LEU A 53 -3.07 7.47 -20.31
C LEU A 53 -2.43 8.77 -20.82
N ARG A 54 -2.03 8.84 -22.09
CA ARG A 54 -1.53 10.09 -22.72
C ARG A 54 -2.56 11.21 -22.70
N LYS A 55 -3.86 10.90 -22.88
CA LYS A 55 -4.93 11.92 -22.78
C LYS A 55 -5.09 12.46 -21.36
N GLN A 56 -4.55 11.78 -20.36
CA GLN A 56 -4.55 12.22 -18.96
C GLN A 56 -3.17 12.73 -18.51
N ASP A 57 -2.24 12.95 -19.45
CA ASP A 57 -0.87 13.42 -19.17
C ASP A 57 -0.10 12.52 -18.18
N ILE A 58 -0.37 11.21 -18.21
CA ILE A 58 0.34 10.24 -17.36
C ILE A 58 1.60 9.74 -18.07
N ASN A 59 2.74 9.92 -17.42
CA ASN A 59 4.03 9.36 -17.84
C ASN A 59 4.02 7.82 -17.68
N PRO A 60 4.53 7.04 -18.67
CA PRO A 60 4.66 5.59 -18.58
C PRO A 60 5.36 5.05 -17.33
N LEU A 61 6.42 5.71 -16.84
CA LEU A 61 7.14 5.30 -15.63
C LEU A 61 6.32 5.54 -14.37
N THR A 62 5.56 6.64 -14.33
CA THR A 62 4.60 6.90 -13.24
C THR A 62 3.52 5.83 -13.23
N PHE A 63 2.98 5.48 -14.39
CA PHE A 63 2.00 4.41 -14.51
C PHE A 63 2.59 3.05 -14.11
N LEU A 64 3.81 2.74 -14.53
CA LEU A 64 4.49 1.50 -14.14
C LEU A 64 4.67 1.41 -12.61
N SER A 65 5.02 2.52 -11.96
CA SER A 65 5.06 2.60 -10.49
C SER A 65 3.70 2.30 -9.86
N TRP A 66 2.59 2.76 -10.45
CA TRP A 66 1.25 2.40 -9.97
C TRP A 66 0.96 0.91 -10.13
N VAL A 67 1.38 0.30 -11.23
CA VAL A 67 1.24 -1.14 -11.45
C VAL A 67 2.03 -1.92 -10.40
N HIS A 68 3.29 -1.56 -10.16
CA HIS A 68 4.12 -2.22 -9.13
C HIS A 68 3.49 -2.08 -7.74
N ASN A 69 3.10 -0.87 -7.34
CA ASN A 69 2.48 -0.65 -6.04
C ASN A 69 1.16 -1.42 -5.89
N SER A 70 0.38 -1.53 -6.96
CA SER A 70 -0.90 -2.26 -6.94
C SER A 70 -0.71 -3.76 -6.96
N PHE A 71 0.32 -4.26 -7.62
CA PHE A 71 0.70 -5.67 -7.59
C PHE A 71 1.17 -6.07 -6.18
N ASP A 72 2.08 -5.31 -5.59
CA ASP A 72 2.57 -5.57 -4.22
C ASP A 72 1.43 -5.46 -3.19
N TYR A 73 0.52 -4.50 -3.37
CA TYR A 73 -0.69 -4.38 -2.55
C TYR A 73 -1.61 -5.60 -2.70
N ALA A 74 -1.81 -6.08 -3.94
CA ALA A 74 -2.65 -7.23 -4.22
C ALA A 74 -2.07 -8.53 -3.63
N ASP A 75 -0.76 -8.75 -3.76
CA ASP A 75 -0.01 -9.86 -3.18
C ASP A 75 -0.17 -9.86 -1.65
N PHE A 76 0.06 -8.71 -1.01
CA PHE A 76 -0.16 -8.54 0.43
C PHE A 76 -1.61 -8.84 0.83
N GLU A 77 -2.58 -8.28 0.11
CA GLU A 77 -4.00 -8.51 0.38
C GLU A 77 -4.44 -9.95 0.07
N ALA A 78 -3.73 -10.71 -0.76
CA ALA A 78 -4.00 -12.12 -1.11
C ALA A 78 -3.58 -13.09 0.02
N VAL A 79 -2.53 -12.76 0.77
CA VAL A 79 -2.05 -13.58 1.90
C VAL A 79 -2.56 -13.11 3.26
N ARG A 80 -3.16 -11.91 3.33
CA ARG A 80 -3.62 -11.30 4.58
C ARG A 80 -4.67 -12.14 5.32
N GLN A 81 -4.53 -12.26 6.64
CA GLN A 81 -5.53 -12.90 7.50
C GLN A 81 -6.87 -12.15 7.49
N ASN A 82 -7.94 -12.81 7.93
CA ASN A 82 -9.29 -12.25 7.81
C ASN A 82 -9.42 -10.92 8.60
N PRO A 83 -10.13 -9.90 8.07
CA PRO A 83 -10.27 -8.59 8.70
C PRO A 83 -10.71 -8.61 10.17
N GLY A 84 -11.59 -9.55 10.53
CA GLY A 84 -12.07 -9.72 11.91
C GLY A 84 -11.04 -10.37 12.83
N GLU A 85 -10.16 -11.22 12.32
CA GLU A 85 -9.07 -11.84 13.10
C GLU A 85 -7.95 -10.81 13.33
N THR A 86 -7.57 -10.05 12.31
CA THR A 86 -6.53 -9.02 12.43
C THR A 86 -6.97 -7.85 13.32
N GLY A 87 -8.23 -7.38 13.21
CA GLY A 87 -8.75 -6.34 14.11
C GLY A 87 -8.71 -6.77 15.59
N ASN A 88 -9.25 -7.96 15.87
CA ASN A 88 -9.23 -8.53 17.22
C ASN A 88 -7.81 -8.79 17.74
N GLN A 89 -6.87 -9.17 16.87
CA GLN A 89 -5.46 -9.33 17.25
C GLN A 89 -4.79 -7.99 17.55
N LEU A 90 -4.99 -6.96 16.73
CA LEU A 90 -4.43 -5.63 16.97
C LEU A 90 -5.02 -5.01 18.24
N ASP A 91 -6.32 -5.14 18.47
CA ASP A 91 -6.98 -4.72 19.71
C ASP A 91 -6.43 -5.49 20.91
N LYS A 92 -6.20 -6.80 20.78
CA LYS A 92 -5.57 -7.63 21.81
C LYS A 92 -4.14 -7.19 22.10
N ILE A 93 -3.34 -6.90 21.06
CA ILE A 93 -1.96 -6.42 21.21
C ILE A 93 -1.96 -5.05 21.91
N GLU A 94 -2.79 -4.11 21.46
CA GLU A 94 -2.92 -2.79 22.07
C GLU A 94 -3.28 -2.90 23.55
N ARG A 95 -4.27 -3.73 23.86
CA ARG A 95 -4.67 -4.01 25.24
C ARG A 95 -3.53 -4.61 26.04
N LEU A 96 -2.86 -5.65 25.56
CA LEU A 96 -1.75 -6.28 26.28
C LEU A 96 -0.59 -5.31 26.53
N LEU A 97 -0.25 -4.47 25.55
CA LEU A 97 0.78 -3.43 25.69
C LEU A 97 0.37 -2.37 26.71
N THR A 98 -0.91 -1.97 26.71
CA THR A 98 -1.46 -0.98 27.64
C THR A 98 -1.52 -1.55 29.05
N ASP A 99 -2.07 -2.75 29.22
CA ASP A 99 -2.16 -3.48 30.49
C ASP A 99 -0.75 -3.65 31.08
N LEU A 100 0.21 -4.15 30.30
CA LEU A 100 1.60 -4.31 30.77
C LEU A 100 2.25 -2.97 31.15
N LYS A 101 2.01 -1.91 30.37
CA LYS A 101 2.55 -0.58 30.68
C LYS A 101 1.98 -0.06 32.01
N SER A 102 0.67 -0.19 32.22
CA SER A 102 0.00 0.22 33.45
C SER A 102 0.43 -0.62 34.65
N GLU A 103 0.59 -1.93 34.49
CA GLU A 103 1.13 -2.81 35.54
C GLU A 103 2.55 -2.40 35.92
N ILE A 104 3.42 -2.11 34.95
CA ILE A 104 4.77 -1.60 35.24
C ILE A 104 4.66 -0.27 36.00
N GLU A 105 3.85 0.69 35.57
CA GLU A 105 3.67 1.98 36.24
C GLU A 105 3.24 1.85 37.72
N GLN A 106 2.35 0.89 38.02
CA GLN A 106 1.78 0.67 39.35
C GLN A 106 2.61 -0.29 40.20
N SER A 107 3.53 -1.03 39.59
CA SER A 107 4.38 -1.99 40.29
C SER A 107 5.40 -1.31 41.23
N PRO A 108 5.90 -2.04 42.23
CA PRO A 108 7.03 -1.60 43.06
C PRO A 108 8.39 -1.77 42.34
N LEU A 109 8.41 -1.89 41.00
CA LEU A 109 9.65 -2.06 40.26
C LEU A 109 10.58 -0.84 40.45
N PRO A 110 11.90 -1.06 40.41
CA PRO A 110 12.86 -0.01 40.70
C PRO A 110 12.79 1.09 39.65
N ARG A 111 12.70 2.33 40.13
CA ARG A 111 12.78 3.54 39.32
C ARG A 111 14.23 3.99 39.20
N ASN A 112 14.58 4.56 38.06
CA ASN A 112 15.91 5.12 37.84
C ASN A 112 17.05 4.11 38.12
N GLN A 113 16.86 2.86 37.69
CA GLN A 113 17.87 1.80 37.77
C GLN A 113 17.87 1.01 36.46
N ALA A 114 19.07 0.63 36.02
CA ALA A 114 19.26 -0.31 34.93
C ALA A 114 19.45 -1.71 35.51
N THR A 115 18.53 -2.62 35.20
CA THR A 115 18.59 -4.02 35.67
C THR A 115 19.36 -4.91 34.72
N ALA A 116 19.60 -4.46 33.48
CA ALA A 116 20.38 -5.18 32.50
C ALA A 116 21.21 -4.22 31.65
N GLN A 117 22.40 -4.67 31.28
CA GLN A 117 23.21 -4.08 30.22
C GLN A 117 23.21 -5.04 29.03
N MET A 118 22.99 -4.50 27.84
CA MET A 118 22.92 -5.31 26.62
C MET A 118 23.69 -4.63 25.49
N GLY A 119 24.59 -5.37 24.84
CA GLY A 119 25.20 -4.96 23.59
C GLY A 119 24.31 -5.37 22.41
N ILE A 120 24.03 -4.44 21.52
CA ILE A 120 23.45 -4.73 20.21
C ILE A 120 24.57 -4.66 19.18
N ASP A 121 24.82 -5.79 18.52
CA ASP A 121 25.75 -5.88 17.41
C ASP A 121 24.99 -5.94 16.08
N HIS A 122 25.48 -5.23 15.06
CA HIS A 122 24.91 -5.21 13.73
C HIS A 122 26.05 -5.28 12.70
N PRO A 123 25.99 -6.15 11.66
CA PRO A 123 27.12 -6.42 10.77
C PRO A 123 27.73 -5.19 10.05
N SER A 124 26.97 -4.11 9.95
CA SER A 124 27.35 -2.88 9.23
C SER A 124 27.42 -1.64 10.12
N LEU A 125 27.23 -1.77 11.44
CA LEU A 125 27.25 -0.63 12.37
C LEU A 125 28.11 -0.97 13.61
N PRO A 126 28.73 0.04 14.25
CA PRO A 126 29.44 -0.18 15.51
C PRO A 126 28.48 -0.75 16.57
N PRO A 127 28.97 -1.63 17.47
CA PRO A 127 28.16 -2.16 18.55
C PRO A 127 27.68 -1.03 19.48
N VAL A 128 26.44 -1.15 19.93
CA VAL A 128 25.79 -0.17 20.79
C VAL A 128 25.46 -0.80 22.14
N GLU A 129 25.94 -0.17 23.22
CA GLU A 129 25.59 -0.57 24.58
C GLU A 129 24.29 0.09 25.02
N LEU A 130 23.43 -0.69 25.67
CA LEU A 130 22.15 -0.26 26.21
C LEU A 130 22.09 -0.52 27.71
N SER A 131 21.67 0.48 28.48
CA SER A 131 21.25 0.33 29.86
C SER A 131 19.73 0.23 29.92
N ILE A 132 19.20 -0.90 30.39
CA ILE A 132 17.78 -1.21 30.33
C ILE A 132 17.16 -1.17 31.74
N GLY A 133 16.19 -0.28 31.94
CA GLY A 133 15.41 -0.14 33.17
C GLY A 133 13.92 -0.41 32.97
N TRP A 134 13.16 -0.53 34.05
CA TRP A 134 11.71 -0.76 33.99
C TRP A 134 10.91 0.52 33.73
N HIS A 135 11.14 1.53 34.56
CA HIS A 135 10.49 2.85 34.49
C HIS A 135 11.34 3.87 33.74
N GLY A 136 10.79 5.08 33.55
CA GLY A 136 11.53 6.23 33.05
C GLY A 136 12.90 6.38 33.73
N MET A 137 13.94 6.43 32.91
CA MET A 137 15.32 6.58 33.35
C MET A 137 15.68 8.06 33.35
N ASN A 138 16.32 8.55 34.41
CA ASN A 138 16.78 9.93 34.48
C ASN A 138 17.92 10.14 33.48
N PRO A 139 17.76 10.97 32.44
CA PRO A 139 18.83 11.22 31.47
C PRO A 139 20.06 11.89 32.08
N GLU A 140 19.96 12.49 33.27
CA GLU A 140 21.08 13.14 33.97
C GLU A 140 21.91 12.17 34.84
N HIS A 141 21.58 10.88 34.85
CA HIS A 141 22.39 9.86 35.54
C HIS A 141 23.50 9.33 34.64
N ASP A 142 24.62 8.91 35.23
CA ASP A 142 25.71 8.26 34.51
C ASP A 142 25.32 6.82 34.13
N TRP A 143 24.73 6.66 32.95
CA TRP A 143 24.43 5.37 32.36
C TRP A 143 25.59 4.88 31.49
N ILE A 144 25.77 3.56 31.45
CA ILE A 144 26.66 2.94 30.48
C ILE A 144 25.86 2.74 29.19
N GLY A 145 26.29 3.39 28.11
CA GLY A 145 25.59 3.37 26.83
C GLY A 145 24.28 4.19 26.83
N TYR A 146 23.32 3.79 26.01
CA TYR A 146 22.05 4.50 25.87
C TYR A 146 21.00 4.02 26.89
N PRO A 147 20.38 4.92 27.67
CA PRO A 147 19.34 4.54 28.61
C PRO A 147 18.01 4.28 27.90
N ILE A 148 17.43 3.10 28.13
CA ILE A 148 16.12 2.71 27.60
C ILE A 148 15.26 2.14 28.72
N SER A 149 14.02 2.61 28.82
CA SER A 149 13.03 2.02 29.73
C SER A 149 12.08 1.09 28.99
N VAL A 150 11.74 -0.05 29.60
CA VAL A 150 10.69 -0.95 29.10
C VAL A 150 9.39 -0.17 28.91
N HIS A 151 9.04 0.69 29.86
CA HIS A 151 7.91 1.61 29.76
C HIS A 151 7.95 2.53 28.51
N GLY A 152 9.11 3.09 28.21
CA GLY A 152 9.34 3.91 27.02
C GLY A 152 9.20 3.11 25.73
N VAL A 153 9.76 1.90 25.69
CA VAL A 153 9.62 0.97 24.54
C VAL A 153 8.14 0.64 24.28
N LEU A 154 7.36 0.35 25.32
CA LEU A 154 5.92 0.10 25.19
C LEU A 154 5.17 1.32 24.65
N SER A 155 5.56 2.53 25.05
CA SER A 155 4.98 3.77 24.54
C SER A 155 5.29 3.99 23.05
N VAL A 156 6.51 3.67 22.61
CA VAL A 156 6.87 3.69 21.19
C VAL A 156 6.07 2.64 20.42
N ALA A 157 5.94 1.43 20.93
CA ALA A 157 5.17 0.35 20.30
C ALA A 157 3.69 0.74 20.12
N LEU A 158 3.06 1.34 21.13
CA LEU A 158 1.69 1.87 21.02
C LEU A 158 1.59 2.98 19.96
N GLY A 159 2.55 3.89 19.91
CA GLY A 159 2.61 4.93 18.87
C GLY A 159 2.80 4.35 17.46
N MET A 160 3.58 3.27 17.32
CA MET A 160 3.73 2.54 16.06
C MET A 160 2.44 1.82 15.67
N LEU A 161 1.71 1.25 16.63
CA LEU A 161 0.42 0.60 16.39
C LEU A 161 -0.65 1.61 15.94
N ALA A 162 -0.72 2.78 16.58
CA ALA A 162 -1.61 3.85 16.17
C ALA A 162 -1.31 4.32 14.74
N LYS A 163 -0.02 4.56 14.43
CA LYS A 163 0.42 4.87 13.05
C LYS A 163 0.13 3.74 12.08
N HIS A 164 0.22 2.48 12.51
CA HIS A 164 -0.12 1.33 11.68
C HIS A 164 -1.61 1.31 11.37
N ARG A 165 -2.49 1.62 12.34
CA ARG A 165 -3.94 1.77 12.12
C ARG A 165 -4.28 2.93 11.19
N GLU A 166 -3.60 4.07 11.34
CA GLU A 166 -3.77 5.23 10.46
C GLU A 166 -3.27 4.97 9.03
N ARG A 167 -2.16 4.23 8.91
CA ARG A 167 -1.54 3.84 7.64
C ARG A 167 -2.09 2.54 7.08
N GLU A 168 -3.01 1.86 7.77
CA GLU A 168 -3.66 0.70 7.20
C GLU A 168 -4.22 1.18 5.86
N PRO A 169 -3.67 0.68 4.74
CA PRO A 169 -4.10 1.17 3.45
C PRO A 169 -5.60 1.01 3.40
N LEU A 170 -6.31 2.04 2.91
CA LEU A 170 -7.73 2.00 2.62
C LEU A 170 -8.06 0.57 2.19
N ARG A 171 -8.80 -0.19 3.01
CA ARG A 171 -8.98 -1.63 2.74
C ARG A 171 -9.88 -1.77 1.53
N LEU A 172 -9.27 -1.78 0.33
CA LEU A 172 -10.03 -1.67 -0.90
C LEU A 172 -10.86 -2.93 -1.11
N VAL A 173 -10.51 -4.04 -0.47
CA VAL A 173 -11.26 -5.29 -0.47
C VAL A 173 -11.70 -5.68 0.95
N ALA A 174 -13.02 -5.81 1.14
CA ALA A 174 -13.56 -6.55 2.27
C ALA A 174 -13.59 -8.04 1.90
N ARG A 175 -12.72 -8.85 2.50
CA ARG A 175 -12.76 -10.31 2.34
C ARG A 175 -14.08 -10.83 2.92
N GLN A 176 -14.94 -11.36 2.05
CA GLN A 176 -16.11 -12.14 2.47
C GLN A 176 -15.68 -13.61 2.61
N ARG A 177 -16.18 -14.32 3.64
CA ARG A 177 -15.97 -15.77 3.79
C ARG A 177 -16.33 -16.48 2.49
N GLY A 178 -15.41 -17.26 1.94
CA GLY A 178 -15.64 -18.08 0.72
C GLY A 178 -15.34 -17.44 -0.63
N ARG A 179 -14.75 -16.22 -0.69
CA ARG A 179 -14.38 -15.54 -1.96
C ARG A 179 -12.88 -15.62 -2.31
N GLY A 180 -12.27 -16.79 -2.10
CA GLY A 180 -10.82 -16.99 -2.16
C GLY A 180 -10.18 -16.71 -3.54
N ASP A 181 -10.86 -17.06 -4.63
CA ASP A 181 -10.14 -17.29 -5.90
C ASP A 181 -9.88 -16.03 -6.74
N ASN A 182 -10.36 -14.86 -6.32
CA ASN A 182 -10.18 -13.61 -7.07
C ASN A 182 -9.75 -12.42 -6.19
N VAL A 183 -9.28 -12.65 -4.96
CA VAL A 183 -8.92 -11.56 -4.06
C VAL A 183 -7.78 -10.72 -4.63
N GLU A 184 -6.75 -11.37 -5.18
CA GLU A 184 -5.59 -10.68 -5.73
C GLU A 184 -5.97 -9.77 -6.89
N ILE A 185 -6.65 -10.30 -7.91
CA ILE A 185 -7.15 -9.55 -9.07
C ILE A 185 -8.06 -8.39 -8.64
N VAL A 186 -9.00 -8.63 -7.73
CA VAL A 186 -9.92 -7.60 -7.26
C VAL A 186 -9.18 -6.50 -6.48
N SER A 187 -8.21 -6.87 -5.64
CA SER A 187 -7.36 -5.92 -4.90
C SER A 187 -6.52 -5.07 -5.86
N PHE A 188 -5.92 -5.69 -6.87
CA PHE A 188 -5.15 -5.00 -7.90
C PHE A 188 -6.00 -3.97 -8.65
N VAL A 189 -7.16 -4.39 -9.18
CA VAL A 189 -8.08 -3.52 -9.93
C VAL A 189 -8.51 -2.33 -9.07
N ARG A 190 -8.86 -2.55 -7.80
CA ARG A 190 -9.32 -1.48 -6.92
C ARG A 190 -8.20 -0.52 -6.54
N HIS A 191 -6.98 -1.01 -6.31
CA HIS A 191 -5.84 -0.15 -5.98
C HIS A 191 -5.42 0.71 -7.18
N MET A 192 -5.38 0.12 -8.37
CA MET A 192 -5.19 0.88 -9.60
C MET A 192 -6.28 1.93 -9.82
N ALA A 193 -7.55 1.60 -9.54
CA ALA A 193 -8.65 2.55 -9.64
C ALA A 193 -8.54 3.69 -8.64
N TYR A 194 -8.09 3.41 -7.41
CA TYR A 194 -7.80 4.42 -6.39
C TYR A 194 -6.70 5.38 -6.86
N LEU A 195 -5.55 4.85 -7.29
CA LEU A 195 -4.42 5.65 -7.79
C LEU A 195 -4.82 6.48 -9.02
N SER A 196 -5.46 5.85 -9.99
CA SER A 196 -5.93 6.53 -11.21
C SER A 196 -6.90 7.67 -10.88
N LYS A 197 -7.86 7.43 -9.97
CA LYS A 197 -8.82 8.47 -9.58
C LYS A 197 -8.17 9.60 -8.79
N HIS A 198 -7.24 9.28 -7.89
CA HIS A 198 -6.52 10.28 -7.11
C HIS A 198 -5.69 11.20 -8.00
N HIS A 199 -5.04 10.66 -9.03
CA HIS A 199 -4.16 11.43 -9.91
C HIS A 199 -4.85 12.05 -11.13
N THR A 200 -5.95 11.48 -11.64
CA THR A 200 -6.62 11.94 -12.87
C THR A 200 -8.09 12.32 -12.71
N GLY A 201 -8.68 12.06 -11.53
CA GLY A 201 -10.12 12.19 -11.31
C GLY A 201 -10.97 11.09 -11.95
N LYS A 202 -10.38 10.15 -12.69
CA LYS A 202 -11.08 9.05 -13.38
C LYS A 202 -10.55 7.70 -12.93
N THR A 203 -11.39 6.67 -12.93
CA THR A 203 -11.00 5.30 -12.56
C THR A 203 -10.47 4.47 -13.73
N LEU A 204 -10.70 4.92 -14.98
CA LEU A 204 -10.23 4.27 -16.21
C LEU A 204 -10.53 2.76 -16.32
N ALA A 205 -11.72 2.32 -15.89
CA ALA A 205 -12.07 0.89 -15.75
C ALA A 205 -11.74 0.01 -16.98
N GLY A 206 -11.97 0.48 -18.21
CA GLY A 206 -11.62 -0.27 -19.41
C GLY A 206 -10.11 -0.45 -19.58
N SER A 207 -9.32 0.58 -19.28
CA SER A 207 -7.85 0.49 -19.29
C SER A 207 -7.34 -0.44 -18.19
N LEU A 208 -7.98 -0.41 -17.01
CA LEU A 208 -7.61 -1.30 -15.91
C LEU A 208 -7.90 -2.77 -16.22
N ALA A 209 -8.97 -3.07 -16.97
CA ALA A 209 -9.25 -4.43 -17.42
C ALA A 209 -8.11 -4.98 -18.29
N HIS A 210 -7.67 -4.22 -19.31
CA HIS A 210 -6.55 -4.60 -20.18
C HIS A 210 -5.23 -4.77 -19.40
N VAL A 211 -4.94 -3.86 -18.48
CA VAL A 211 -3.73 -3.96 -17.62
C VAL A 211 -3.79 -5.21 -16.75
N THR A 212 -4.95 -5.51 -16.18
CA THR A 212 -5.11 -6.68 -15.31
C THR A 212 -4.95 -7.97 -16.09
N ASN A 213 -5.49 -8.04 -17.32
CA ASN A 213 -5.30 -9.19 -18.21
C ASN A 213 -3.83 -9.38 -18.58
N ALA A 214 -3.12 -8.29 -18.91
CA ALA A 214 -1.69 -8.34 -19.22
C ALA A 214 -0.85 -8.85 -18.03
N ILE A 215 -1.21 -8.49 -16.81
CA ILE A 215 -0.45 -8.85 -15.61
C ILE A 215 -0.77 -10.28 -15.12
N TYR A 216 -2.05 -10.64 -15.06
CA TYR A 216 -2.51 -11.87 -14.40
C TYR A 216 -2.87 -13.01 -15.36
N ASP A 217 -3.08 -12.72 -16.64
CA ASP A 217 -3.53 -13.70 -17.64
C ASP A 217 -4.65 -14.64 -17.13
N PRO A 218 -5.78 -14.10 -16.64
CA PRO A 218 -6.84 -14.91 -16.06
C PRO A 218 -7.54 -15.75 -17.14
N GLU A 219 -7.96 -16.98 -16.79
CA GLU A 219 -8.69 -17.89 -17.70
C GLU A 219 -9.90 -17.23 -18.39
N ASN A 220 -10.56 -16.31 -17.67
CA ASN A 220 -11.61 -15.47 -18.20
C ASN A 220 -11.14 -14.00 -18.19
N PRO A 221 -10.71 -13.46 -19.34
CA PRO A 221 -10.26 -12.08 -19.45
C PRO A 221 -11.31 -11.09 -18.95
N LEU A 222 -10.86 -10.10 -18.19
CA LEU A 222 -11.69 -9.02 -17.67
C LEU A 222 -12.09 -8.08 -18.80
N ASP A 223 -13.35 -7.68 -18.80
CA ASP A 223 -13.84 -6.57 -19.60
C ASP A 223 -14.07 -5.31 -18.74
N LYS A 224 -14.52 -4.24 -19.39
CA LYS A 224 -14.83 -2.97 -18.73
C LYS A 224 -15.93 -3.11 -17.67
N GLU A 225 -16.92 -3.97 -17.89
CA GLU A 225 -18.07 -4.14 -17.02
C GLU A 225 -17.66 -4.86 -15.73
N ALA A 226 -16.95 -5.97 -15.86
CA ALA A 226 -16.36 -6.73 -14.76
C ALA A 226 -15.44 -5.85 -13.91
N ALA A 227 -14.52 -5.10 -14.54
CA ALA A 227 -13.64 -4.17 -13.83
C ALA A 227 -14.45 -3.06 -13.12
N SER A 228 -15.48 -2.52 -13.77
CA SER A 228 -16.35 -1.50 -13.16
C SER A 228 -17.09 -2.04 -11.94
N ASP A 229 -17.58 -3.28 -12.01
CA ASP A 229 -18.29 -3.91 -10.90
C ASP A 229 -17.38 -4.27 -9.74
N MET A 230 -16.12 -4.63 -10.01
CA MET A 230 -15.10 -4.76 -8.98
C MET A 230 -14.88 -3.42 -8.26
N ILE A 231 -14.78 -2.32 -8.99
CA ILE A 231 -14.58 -0.97 -8.44
C ILE A 231 -15.81 -0.50 -7.65
N LYS A 232 -17.03 -0.73 -8.13
CA LYS A 232 -18.27 -0.32 -7.43
C LYS A 232 -18.43 -0.96 -6.06
N LYS A 233 -17.89 -2.16 -5.87
CA LYS A 233 -17.95 -2.93 -4.61
C LYS A 233 -16.85 -2.54 -3.61
N SER A 234 -16.10 -1.48 -3.88
CA SER A 234 -15.08 -0.93 -2.99
C SER A 234 -15.68 -0.07 -1.86
N PRO A 235 -14.96 0.19 -0.76
CA PRO A 235 -15.45 1.02 0.33
C PRO A 235 -15.83 2.44 -0.12
N ALA A 236 -16.76 3.07 0.61
CA ALA A 236 -17.32 4.38 0.27
C ALA A 236 -16.30 5.53 0.14
N ALA A 237 -15.10 5.39 0.71
CA ALA A 237 -14.01 6.34 0.53
C ALA A 237 -13.50 6.44 -0.93
N ILE A 238 -13.87 5.50 -1.82
CA ILE A 238 -13.60 5.57 -3.26
C ILE A 238 -14.81 6.14 -4.04
N HIS A 239 -16.01 6.15 -3.47
CA HIS A 239 -17.16 6.77 -4.11
C HIS A 239 -17.07 8.30 -4.01
N PRO A 240 -17.44 9.04 -5.06
CA PRO A 240 -17.49 10.50 -4.97
C PRO A 240 -18.46 10.89 -3.86
N LYS A 241 -18.08 11.84 -2.99
CA LYS A 241 -19.09 12.68 -2.34
C LYS A 241 -19.89 13.32 -3.48
N PRO A 242 -21.22 13.16 -3.54
CA PRO A 242 -21.99 13.85 -4.56
C PRO A 242 -21.69 15.33 -4.43
N ASN A 243 -21.20 15.94 -5.51
CA ASN A 243 -21.15 17.40 -5.60
C ASN A 243 -22.57 17.87 -5.33
N LYS A 244 -22.80 18.51 -4.18
CA LYS A 244 -24.00 19.32 -3.96
C LYS A 244 -23.91 20.50 -4.94
N LYS A 245 -24.21 20.24 -6.22
CA LYS A 245 -24.59 21.32 -7.14
C LYS A 245 -25.86 21.92 -6.55
N GLY A 246 -25.76 23.20 -6.20
CA GLY A 246 -26.77 23.94 -5.48
C GLY A 246 -28.16 23.77 -6.09
N GLY A 247 -29.02 23.06 -5.36
CA GLY A 247 -30.45 23.28 -5.42
C GLY A 247 -30.75 24.51 -4.57
N LEU A 248 -30.50 25.72 -5.09
CA LEU A 248 -31.24 26.88 -4.62
C LEU A 248 -32.68 26.64 -5.07
N LYS A 249 -33.50 26.11 -4.16
CA LYS A 249 -34.95 26.22 -4.29
C LYS A 249 -35.27 27.70 -4.21
N THR A 250 -35.56 28.31 -5.34
CA THR A 250 -36.33 29.56 -5.39
C THR A 250 -37.67 29.27 -4.74
N ALA A 251 -37.84 29.76 -3.52
CA ALA A 251 -39.15 29.85 -2.89
C ALA A 251 -39.98 30.81 -3.74
N GLN A 252 -40.88 30.26 -4.55
CA GLN A 252 -41.99 31.02 -5.10
C GLN A 252 -42.91 31.38 -3.93
N MET A 253 -42.87 32.65 -3.54
CA MET A 253 -43.98 33.28 -2.84
C MET A 253 -44.90 33.90 -3.91
N LYS A 254 -46.14 33.42 -3.95
CA LYS A 254 -47.32 34.13 -4.43
C LYS A 254 -48.55 33.51 -3.75
N PRO A 255 -49.65 34.25 -3.57
CA PRO A 255 -49.84 35.70 -3.67
C PRO A 255 -49.73 36.42 -2.32
#